data_AF-A0A3A4VIQ9-F1
#
_entry.id   AF-A0A3A4VIQ9-F1
#
_cell.length_a   1.000
_cell.length_b   1.000
_cell.length_c   1.000
_cell.angle_alpha   90.00
_cell.angle_beta   90.00
_cell.angle_gamma   90.00
#
_symmetry.space_group_name_H-M   'P 1'
#
loop_
_entity.id
_entity.type
_entity.pdbx_description
1 polymer ?
#
loop_
_entity_poly.entity_id
_entity_poly.type
_entity_poly.pdbx_seq_one_letter_code
_entity_poly.pdbx_strand_id
1 'polypeptide(L)'
;MFGAYSYLVYLLVFTFAAIGLFWAYDYRFLRRNIRIVAAMAAFGVLYQLVTDPFAEHWGAWFFSEDKILGFWIYNFPVENVLFFFLVSIAISSAVLVFIHRQG
;
A
#
# COMPACT_ATOMS: atom_id res chain seq x y z
N MET A 1 15.86 -14.23 7.56
CA MET A 1 15.54 -13.79 6.18
C MET A 1 15.62 -12.28 6.15
N PHE A 2 16.32 -11.71 5.16
CA PHE A 2 16.69 -10.29 4.86
C PHE A 2 17.03 -9.28 5.98
N GLY A 3 16.94 -9.61 7.27
CA GLY A 3 17.24 -8.69 8.37
C GLY A 3 16.31 -7.48 8.36
N ALA A 4 16.87 -6.28 8.55
CA ALA A 4 16.17 -4.99 8.51
C ALA A 4 15.40 -4.72 7.19
N TYR A 5 15.72 -5.43 6.11
CA TYR A 5 15.05 -5.28 4.82
C TYR A 5 13.83 -6.19 4.65
N SER A 6 13.54 -7.06 5.62
CA SER A 6 12.49 -8.08 5.47
C SER A 6 11.13 -7.47 5.21
N TYR A 7 10.76 -6.46 5.99
CA TYR A 7 9.45 -5.83 5.85
C TYR A 7 9.32 -5.15 4.48
N LEU A 8 10.34 -4.37 4.07
CA LEU A 8 10.37 -3.73 2.76
C LEU A 8 10.28 -4.76 1.61
N VAL A 9 11.06 -5.84 1.67
CA VAL A 9 11.04 -6.87 0.62
C VAL A 9 9.66 -7.49 0.50
N TYR A 10 9.04 -7.91 1.61
CA TYR A 10 7.71 -8.51 1.55
C TYR A 10 6.66 -7.52 1.05
N LEU A 11 6.69 -6.28 1.56
CA LEU A 11 5.83 -5.20 1.10
C LEU A 11 5.92 -5.04 -0.42
N LEU A 12 7.12 -4.92 -0.98
CA LEU A 12 7.33 -4.73 -2.42
C LEU A 12 6.88 -5.95 -3.23
N VAL A 13 7.21 -7.17 -2.78
CA VAL A 13 6.83 -8.40 -3.48
C VAL A 13 5.32 -8.53 -3.57
N PHE A 14 4.59 -8.37 -2.47
CA PHE A 14 3.14 -8.54 -2.47
C PHE A 14 2.41 -7.40 -3.19
N THR A 15 2.85 -6.15 -2.97
CA THR A 15 2.21 -4.99 -3.60
C THR A 15 2.48 -4.92 -5.09
N PHE A 16 3.72 -5.09 -5.55
CA PHE A 16 4.01 -5.08 -6.98
C PHE A 16 3.46 -6.29 -7.72
N ALA A 17 3.37 -7.47 -7.10
CA ALA A 17 2.68 -8.60 -7.71
C ALA A 17 1.20 -8.26 -7.96
N ALA A 18 0.50 -7.70 -6.96
CA ALA A 18 -0.91 -7.32 -7.10
C ALA A 18 -1.11 -6.18 -8.11
N ILE A 19 -0.34 -5.09 -8.01
CA ILE A 19 -0.40 -3.97 -8.95
C ILE A 19 -0.08 -4.45 -10.36
N GLY A 20 1.01 -5.21 -10.52
CA GLY A 20 1.45 -5.75 -11.79
C GLY A 20 0.41 -6.64 -12.44
N LEU A 21 -0.29 -7.48 -11.67
CA LEU A 21 -1.39 -8.31 -12.18
C LEU A 21 -2.49 -7.44 -12.81
N PHE A 22 -3.04 -6.48 -12.06
CA PHE A 22 -4.16 -5.65 -12.56
C PHE A 22 -3.74 -4.70 -13.68
N TRP A 23 -2.54 -4.15 -13.60
CA TRP A 23 -2.00 -3.27 -14.63
C TRP A 23 -1.60 -4.02 -15.90
N ALA A 24 -1.09 -5.25 -15.81
CA ALA A 24 -0.87 -6.09 -16.99
C ALA A 24 -2.20 -6.48 -17.64
N TYR A 25 -3.25 -6.69 -16.83
CA TYR A 25 -4.56 -7.09 -17.31
C TYR A 25 -5.28 -6.01 -18.10
N ASP A 26 -5.32 -4.77 -17.60
CA ASP A 26 -6.03 -3.67 -18.26
C ASP A 26 -5.30 -2.32 -18.15
N TYR A 27 -4.06 -2.28 -18.64
CA TYR A 27 -3.19 -1.10 -18.54
C TYR A 27 -3.80 0.16 -19.19
N ARG A 28 -4.54 0.00 -20.29
CA ARG A 28 -5.09 1.13 -21.06
C ARG A 28 -6.19 1.83 -20.27
N PHE A 29 -7.10 1.04 -19.70
CA PHE A 29 -8.18 1.55 -18.88
C PHE A 29 -7.64 2.21 -17.60
N LEU A 30 -6.74 1.55 -16.88
CA LEU A 30 -6.16 2.10 -15.65
C LEU A 30 -5.35 3.36 -15.91
N ARG A 31 -4.57 3.41 -17.00
CA ARG A 31 -3.83 4.61 -17.39
C ARG A 31 -4.76 5.78 -17.73
N ARG A 32 -5.91 5.53 -18.36
CA ARG A 32 -6.92 6.57 -18.63
C ARG A 32 -7.55 7.10 -17.33
N ASN A 33 -7.66 6.25 -16.31
CA ASN A 33 -8.21 6.56 -15.00
C ASN A 33 -7.13 6.84 -13.93
N ILE A 34 -5.90 7.14 -14.33
CA ILE A 34 -4.77 7.30 -13.40
C ILE A 34 -4.99 8.40 -12.35
N ARG A 35 -5.81 9.41 -12.67
CA ARG A 35 -6.19 10.46 -11.71
C ARG A 35 -6.99 9.90 -10.55
N ILE A 36 -7.87 8.92 -10.81
CA ILE A 36 -8.65 8.24 -9.76
C ILE A 36 -7.72 7.37 -8.92
N VAL A 37 -6.86 6.58 -9.55
CA VAL A 37 -5.86 5.74 -8.85
C VAL A 37 -4.96 6.60 -7.96
N ALA A 38 -4.44 7.72 -8.49
CA ALA A 38 -3.58 8.64 -7.75
C ALA A 38 -4.34 9.34 -6.61
N ALA A 39 -5.58 9.78 -6.84
CA ALA A 39 -6.42 10.38 -5.80
C ALA A 39 -6.71 9.38 -4.67
N MET A 40 -6.97 8.11 -5.00
CA MET A 40 -7.18 7.05 -4.02
C MET A 40 -5.90 6.67 -3.28
N ALA A 41 -4.75 6.69 -3.96
CA ALA A 41 -3.46 6.51 -3.30
C ALA A 41 -3.17 7.62 -2.30
N ALA A 42 -3.37 8.89 -2.69
CA ALA A 42 -3.21 10.02 -1.79
C ALA A 42 -4.19 9.99 -0.62
N PHE A 43 -5.47 9.71 -0.89
CA PHE A 43 -6.49 9.58 0.14
C PHE A 43 -6.15 8.45 1.12
N GLY A 44 -5.76 7.27 0.62
CA GLY A 44 -5.38 6.13 1.45
C GLY A 44 -4.17 6.41 2.34
N VAL A 45 -3.16 7.12 1.83
CA VAL A 45 -2.03 7.59 2.65
C VAL A 45 -2.51 8.53 3.74
N LEU A 46 -3.29 9.57 3.41
CA LEU A 46 -3.79 10.54 4.39
C LEU A 46 -4.66 9.89 5.46
N TYR A 47 -5.54 8.97 5.04
CA TYR A 47 -6.38 8.21 5.95
C TYR A 47 -5.54 7.35 6.90
N GLN A 48 -4.58 6.59 6.38
CA GLN A 48 -3.75 5.70 7.20
C GLN A 48 -2.75 6.45 8.08
N LEU A 49 -2.25 7.62 7.67
CA LEU A 49 -1.46 8.48 8.55
C LEU A 49 -2.22 8.86 9.83
N VAL A 50 -3.56 8.92 9.77
CA VAL A 50 -4.40 9.16 10.94
C VAL A 50 -4.72 7.86 11.66
N THR A 51 -5.16 6.81 10.97
CA THR A 51 -5.67 5.60 11.62
C THR A 51 -4.60 4.65 12.15
N ASP A 52 -3.43 4.57 11.50
CA ASP A 52 -2.38 3.62 11.88
C ASP A 52 -1.81 3.89 13.29
N PRO A 53 -1.54 5.15 13.68
CA PRO A 53 -1.17 5.48 15.07
C PRO A 53 -2.22 5.05 16.11
N PHE A 54 -3.52 5.16 15.80
CA PHE A 54 -4.57 4.70 16.72
C PHE A 54 -4.56 3.19 16.85
N ALA A 55 -4.42 2.48 15.73
CA ALA A 55 -4.41 1.02 15.72
C ALA A 55 -3.19 0.46 16.48
N GLU A 56 -2.03 1.10 16.36
CA GLU A 56 -0.87 0.75 17.17
C GLU A 56 -1.06 1.08 18.66
N HIS A 57 -1.64 2.25 18.99
CA HIS A 57 -1.94 2.60 20.39
C HIS A 57 -2.91 1.59 21.05
N TRP A 58 -3.80 0.98 20.26
CA TRP A 58 -4.68 -0.10 20.71
C TRP A 58 -4.01 -1.48 20.75
N GLY A 59 -2.74 -1.59 20.36
CA GLY A 59 -2.02 -2.86 20.29
C GLY A 59 -2.53 -3.77 19.17
N ALA A 60 -3.16 -3.23 18.13
CA ALA A 60 -3.57 -4.00 16.96
C ALA A 60 -2.39 -4.28 16.03
N TRP A 61 -1.39 -3.40 16.01
CA TRP A 61 -0.19 -3.53 15.20
C TRP A 61 1.06 -3.69 16.07
N PHE A 62 1.97 -4.56 15.61
CA PHE A 62 3.26 -4.77 16.23
C PHE A 62 4.33 -4.79 15.14
N PHE A 63 5.42 -4.04 15.36
CA PHE A 63 6.52 -3.95 14.44
C PHE A 63 7.77 -4.57 15.06
N SER A 64 8.36 -5.56 14.38
CA SER A 64 9.62 -6.15 14.82
C SER A 64 10.78 -5.23 14.43
N GLU A 65 11.45 -4.64 15.41
CA GLU A 65 12.54 -3.68 15.20
C GLU A 65 13.70 -4.26 14.35
N ASP A 66 13.92 -5.57 14.40
CA ASP A 66 14.95 -6.26 13.65
C ASP A 66 14.57 -6.57 12.18
N LYS A 67 13.35 -6.22 11.76
CA LYS A 67 12.77 -6.49 10.43
C LYS A 67 12.46 -5.25 9.61
N ILE A 68 12.66 -4.07 10.21
CA ILE A 68 12.41 -2.76 9.62
C ILE A 68 13.73 -1.99 9.47
N LEU A 69 13.73 -0.94 8.66
CA LEU A 69 14.90 -0.10 8.37
C LEU A 69 15.33 0.76 9.57
N GLY A 70 14.49 0.87 10.60
CA GLY A 70 14.77 1.64 11.82
C GLY A 70 14.42 3.12 11.75
N PHE A 71 13.82 3.59 10.66
CA PHE A 71 13.27 4.94 10.56
C PHE A 71 11.79 4.94 10.90
N TRP A 72 11.36 5.88 11.74
CA TRP A 72 10.01 5.96 12.27
C TRP A 72 9.36 7.30 11.97
N ILE A 73 8.05 7.28 11.71
CA ILE A 73 7.19 8.46 11.61
C ILE A 73 6.12 8.31 12.68
N TYR A 74 6.15 9.21 13.67
CA TYR A 74 5.41 9.03 14.92
C TYR A 74 5.75 7.68 15.55
N ASN A 75 4.83 6.72 15.47
CA ASN A 75 4.95 5.42 16.11
C ASN A 75 4.96 4.25 15.11
N PHE A 76 4.93 4.49 13.80
CA PHE A 76 5.05 3.43 12.79
C PHE A 76 6.32 3.56 11.91
N PRO A 77 6.84 2.47 11.31
CA PRO A 77 8.01 2.50 10.44
C PRO A 77 7.76 3.29 9.16
N VAL A 78 8.77 3.97 8.61
CA VAL A 78 8.65 4.75 7.36
C VAL A 78 8.13 3.90 6.19
N GLU A 79 8.46 2.61 6.18
CA GLU A 79 7.98 1.64 5.20
C GLU A 79 6.45 1.54 5.17
N ASN A 80 5.74 1.82 6.27
CA ASN A 80 4.29 1.84 6.28
C ASN A 80 3.73 2.92 5.35
N VAL A 81 4.39 4.07 5.19
CA VAL A 81 3.92 5.10 4.23
C VAL A 81 3.93 4.55 2.81
N LEU A 82 4.99 3.80 2.47
CA LEU A 82 5.08 3.12 1.19
C LEU A 82 4.02 2.03 1.06
N PHE A 83 3.75 1.29 2.14
CA PHE A 83 2.68 0.30 2.19
C PHE A 83 1.32 0.94 1.93
N PHE A 84 0.98 2.03 2.63
CA PHE A 84 -0.29 2.75 2.48
C PHE A 84 -0.48 3.21 1.03
N PHE A 85 0.58 3.73 0.42
CA PHE A 85 0.56 4.19 -0.97
C PHE A 85 0.34 3.04 -1.94
N LEU A 86 1.17 1.99 -1.87
CA LEU A 86 1.13 0.89 -2.82
C LEU A 86 -0.12 0.01 -2.66
N VAL A 87 -0.58 -0.25 -1.44
CA VAL A 87 -1.82 -1.02 -1.21
C VAL A 87 -3.04 -0.25 -1.74
N SER A 88 -3.05 1.08 -1.61
CA SER A 88 -4.13 1.91 -2.14
C SER A 88 -4.15 1.93 -3.67
N ILE A 89 -2.97 1.92 -4.33
CA ILE A 89 -2.89 1.71 -5.78
C ILE A 89 -3.40 0.32 -6.15
N ALA A 90 -2.99 -0.73 -5.44
CA ALA A 90 -3.42 -2.10 -5.72
C ALA A 90 -4.94 -2.25 -5.62
N ILE A 91 -5.54 -1.79 -4.51
CA ILE A 91 -6.98 -1.90 -4.26
C ILE A 91 -7.77 -1.04 -5.25
N SER A 92 -7.40 0.22 -5.46
CA SER A 92 -8.12 1.08 -6.41
C SER A 92 -8.02 0.55 -7.84
N SER A 93 -6.87 0.00 -8.24
CA SER A 93 -6.70 -0.65 -9.55
C SER A 93 -7.60 -1.87 -9.67
N ALA A 94 -7.61 -2.74 -8.65
CA ALA A 94 -8.48 -3.92 -8.61
C ALA A 94 -9.96 -3.54 -8.75
N VAL A 95 -10.43 -2.62 -7.92
CA VAL A 95 -11.82 -2.14 -7.92
C VAL A 95 -12.21 -1.56 -9.27
N LEU A 96 -11.37 -0.70 -9.85
CA LEU A 96 -11.62 -0.11 -11.16
C LEU A 96 -11.73 -1.18 -12.27
N VAL A 97 -10.82 -2.15 -12.31
CA VAL A 97 -10.88 -3.25 -13.29
C VAL A 97 -12.13 -4.10 -13.10
N PHE A 98 -12.50 -4.43 -11.86
CA PHE A 98 -13.70 -5.22 -11.59
C PHE A 98 -15.00 -4.50 -11.95
N ILE A 99 -15.12 -3.21 -11.60
CA ILE A 99 -16.30 -2.41 -11.94
C ILE A 99 -16.43 -2.23 -13.44
N HIS A 100 -15.33 -1.92 -14.14
CA HIS A 100 -15.33 -1.77 -15.59
C HIS A 100 -15.84 -3.02 -16.30
N ARG A 101 -15.55 -4.21 -15.75
CA ARG A 101 -15.96 -5.50 -16.27
C ARG A 101 -17.44 -5.84 -16.11
N GLN A 102 -18.13 -5.21 -15.17
CA GLN A 102 -19.54 -5.51 -14.88
C GLN A 102 -20.51 -4.66 -15.71
N GLY A 103 -20.04 -3.59 -16.36
CA GLY A 103 -20.83 -2.73 -17.25
C GLY A 103 -20.55 -3.02 -18.71
#